data_AF-A0A0W1AP25-F1
#
_entry.id   AF-A0A0W1AP25-F1
#
_cell.length_a   1.000
_cell.length_b   1.000
_cell.length_c   1.000
_cell.angle_alpha   90.00
_cell.angle_beta   90.00
_cell.angle_gamma   90.00
#
_symmetry.space_group_name_H-M   'P 1'
#
loop_
_entity.id
_entity.type
_entity.pdbx_description
1 polymer ?
#
loop_
_entity_poly.entity_id
_entity_poly.type
_entity_poly.pdbx_seq_one_letter_code
_entity_poly.pdbx_strand_id
1 'polypeptide(L)'
;MKNMMIYKGYYGSIMTDLEENILYGKLEFIRDLVSYEGNTPKDLRNAFEEAVDDYLDTCEQTDRTPEKPFKGSFSIRIGEDFHAQAAIAAFEKGISLNEFVKLSIENELRKINFFKEKEKIETSIEDENKDVFFNPKSNF
;
A
#
# COMPACT_ATOMS: atom_id res chain seq x y z
N MET A 1 -0.33 4.33 4.66
CA MET A 1 0.24 4.05 3.32
C MET A 1 1.01 5.29 2.94
N LYS A 2 2.25 5.42 3.43
CA LYS A 2 3.10 6.55 3.08
C LYS A 2 3.64 6.26 1.67
N ASN A 3 3.42 7.23 0.78
CA ASN A 3 4.07 7.49 -0.50
C ASN A 3 4.49 6.25 -1.32
N MET A 4 3.52 5.66 -2.03
CA MET A 4 3.79 4.71 -3.12
C MET A 4 3.53 5.38 -4.47
N MET A 5 4.32 5.01 -5.48
CA MET A 5 4.05 5.38 -6.87
C MET A 5 3.10 4.36 -7.50
N ILE A 6 2.26 4.81 -8.43
CA ILE A 6 1.28 3.95 -9.11
C ILE A 6 1.31 4.26 -10.60
N TYR A 7 1.53 3.23 -11.42
CA TYR A 7 1.53 3.33 -12.88
C TYR A 7 1.12 1.98 -13.49
N LYS A 8 0.20 2.00 -14.47
CA LYS A 8 -0.37 0.81 -15.13
C LYS A 8 -0.88 -0.31 -14.19
N GLY A 9 -1.32 0.07 -12.98
CA GLY A 9 -1.79 -0.88 -11.95
C GLY A 9 -0.67 -1.56 -11.15
N TYR A 10 0.58 -1.16 -11.34
CA TYR A 10 1.73 -1.52 -10.52
C TYR A 10 1.98 -0.48 -9.45
N TYR A 11 2.62 -0.92 -8.37
CA TYR A 11 2.86 -0.12 -7.17
C TYR A 11 4.36 -0.08 -6.91
N GLY A 12 4.91 1.10 -6.68
CA GLY A 12 6.33 1.32 -6.43
C GLY A 12 6.61 1.81 -5.02
N SER A 13 7.62 1.24 -4.35
CA SER A 13 8.15 1.79 -3.10
C SER A 13 9.06 3.01 -3.32
N ILE A 14 9.15 3.89 -2.32
CA ILE A 14 10.09 5.02 -2.34
C ILE A 14 10.96 4.89 -1.10
N MET A 15 12.26 4.72 -1.34
CA MET A 15 13.31 4.62 -0.34
C MET A 15 14.41 5.64 -0.65
N THR A 16 15.19 5.97 0.37
CA THR A 16 16.28 6.94 0.27
C THR A 16 17.53 6.32 0.85
N ASP A 17 18.63 6.42 0.11
CA ASP A 17 19.97 6.18 0.62
C ASP A 17 20.59 7.52 0.98
N LEU A 18 20.91 7.73 2.25
CA LEU A 18 21.48 8.98 2.74
C LEU A 18 23.00 9.03 2.59
N GLU A 19 23.67 7.90 2.43
CA GLU A 19 25.12 7.84 2.24
C GLU A 19 25.47 8.22 0.81
N GLU A 20 24.76 7.61 -0.15
CA GLU A 20 24.94 7.86 -1.58
C GLU A 20 24.09 9.01 -2.11
N ASN A 21 23.19 9.55 -1.27
CA ASN A 21 22.26 10.63 -1.61
C ASN A 21 21.40 10.33 -2.86
N ILE A 22 20.90 9.09 -2.95
CA ILE A 22 20.05 8.61 -4.04
C ILE A 22 18.65 8.22 -3.53
N LEU A 23 17.68 8.27 -4.43
CA LEU A 23 16.38 7.64 -4.21
C LEU A 23 16.33 6.33 -4.96
N TYR A 24 15.69 5.32 -4.37
CA TYR A 24 15.52 4.03 -5.01
C TYR A 24 14.18 3.41 -4.61
N GLY A 25 13.77 2.41 -5.37
CA GLY A 25 12.53 1.70 -5.15
C GLY A 25 12.47 0.41 -5.92
N LYS A 26 11.39 -0.32 -5.70
CA LYS A 26 11.05 -1.51 -6.48
C LYS A 26 9.55 -1.61 -6.70
N LEU A 27 9.15 -2.41 -7.68
CA LEU A 27 7.76 -2.83 -7.81
C LEU A 27 7.41 -3.70 -6.59
N GLU A 28 6.31 -3.34 -5.95
CA GLU A 28 5.74 -4.05 -4.81
C GLU A 28 4.55 -4.90 -5.27
N PHE A 29 4.25 -5.93 -4.46
CA PHE A 29 3.12 -6.86 -4.69
C PHE A 29 3.23 -7.74 -5.94
N ILE A 30 4.44 -7.90 -6.47
CA ILE A 30 4.82 -8.94 -7.44
C ILE A 30 6.01 -9.73 -6.89
N ARG A 31 6.28 -10.92 -7.44
CA ARG A 31 7.44 -11.73 -7.03
C ARG A 31 8.72 -11.35 -7.76
N ASP A 32 8.58 -10.93 -9.02
CA ASP A 32 9.72 -10.51 -9.83
C ASP A 32 10.35 -9.27 -9.22
N LEU A 33 11.69 -9.27 -9.16
CA LEU A 33 12.45 -8.13 -8.66
C LEU A 33 12.64 -7.12 -9.79
N VAL A 34 11.88 -6.05 -9.75
CA VAL A 34 12.02 -4.91 -10.66
C VAL A 34 12.35 -3.69 -9.82
N SER A 35 13.60 -3.22 -9.90
CA SER A 35 14.11 -2.07 -9.15
C SER A 35 14.39 -0.87 -10.05
N TYR A 36 14.37 0.31 -9.47
CA TYR A 36 14.66 1.57 -10.15
C TYR A 36 15.27 2.57 -9.16
N GLU A 37 15.97 3.56 -9.69
CA GLU A 37 16.66 4.58 -8.91
C GLU A 37 16.59 5.95 -9.59
N GLY A 38 16.82 7.00 -8.83
CA GLY A 38 16.84 8.36 -9.34
C GLY A 38 17.46 9.34 -8.34
N ASN A 39 18.08 10.39 -8.87
CA ASN A 39 18.74 11.41 -8.03
C ASN A 39 17.75 12.44 -7.47
N THR A 40 16.58 12.57 -8.10
CA THR A 40 15.51 13.46 -7.65
C THR A 40 14.16 12.71 -7.65
N PRO A 41 13.14 13.21 -6.93
CA PRO A 41 11.81 12.60 -6.97
C PRO A 41 11.21 12.52 -8.37
N LYS A 42 11.58 13.45 -9.26
CA LYS A 42 11.16 13.44 -10.67
C LYS A 42 11.85 12.31 -11.43
N ASP A 43 13.15 12.16 -11.26
CA ASP A 43 13.93 11.10 -11.91
C ASP A 43 13.46 9.72 -11.45
N LEU A 44 13.22 9.56 -10.14
CA LEU A 44 12.71 8.33 -9.57
C LEU A 44 11.34 7.94 -10.17
N ARG A 45 10.45 8.92 -10.37
CA ARG A 45 9.15 8.67 -11.01
C ARG A 45 9.30 8.20 -12.46
N ASN A 46 10.16 8.87 -13.22
CA ASN A 46 10.42 8.47 -14.60
C ASN A 46 11.03 7.07 -14.67
N ALA A 47 12.03 6.79 -13.83
CA ALA A 47 12.66 5.48 -13.75
C ALA A 47 11.68 4.38 -13.31
N PHE A 48 10.69 4.70 -12.48
CA PHE A 48 9.61 3.78 -12.13
C PHE A 48 8.68 3.48 -13.32
N GLU A 49 8.25 4.50 -14.07
CA GLU A 49 7.39 4.31 -15.24
C GLU A 49 8.12 3.48 -16.32
N GLU A 50 9.40 3.79 -16.57
CA GLU A 50 10.29 3.04 -17.46
C GLU A 50 10.46 1.59 -17.00
N ALA A 51 10.76 1.35 -15.72
CA ALA A 51 10.93 0.01 -15.19
C ALA A 51 9.64 -0.85 -15.28
N VAL A 52 8.46 -0.22 -15.15
CA VAL A 52 7.17 -0.92 -15.37
C VAL A 52 6.99 -1.27 -16.84
N ASP A 53 7.30 -0.33 -17.74
CA ASP A 53 7.17 -0.55 -19.19
C ASP A 53 8.15 -1.63 -19.67
N ASP A 54 9.42 -1.55 -19.27
CA ASP A 54 10.44 -2.56 -19.54
C ASP A 54 10.06 -3.94 -19.01
N TYR A 55 9.47 -4.01 -17.81
CA TYR A 55 8.99 -5.27 -17.25
C TYR A 55 7.87 -5.89 -18.08
N LEU A 56 6.90 -5.08 -18.53
CA LEU A 56 5.81 -5.54 -19.39
C LEU A 56 6.34 -6.01 -20.76
N ASP A 57 7.23 -5.23 -21.36
CA ASP A 57 7.84 -5.54 -22.65
C ASP A 57 8.72 -6.80 -22.56
N THR A 58 9.49 -6.96 -21.49
CA THR A 58 10.29 -8.18 -21.24
C THR A 58 9.39 -9.41 -21.08
N CYS A 59 8.26 -9.27 -20.37
CA CYS A 59 7.29 -10.35 -20.24
C CYS A 59 6.73 -10.76 -21.61
N GLU A 60 6.36 -9.78 -22.45
CA GLU A 60 5.89 -10.04 -23.82
C GLU A 60 6.95 -10.72 -24.68
N GLN A 61 8.18 -10.20 -24.69
CA GLN A 61 9.29 -10.75 -25.48
C GLN A 61 9.72 -12.17 -25.06
N THR A 62 9.44 -12.55 -23.81
CA THR A 62 9.79 -13.87 -23.25
C THR A 62 8.62 -14.84 -23.18
N ASP A 63 7.49 -14.51 -23.82
CA ASP A 63 6.23 -15.28 -23.76
C ASP A 63 5.76 -15.57 -22.32
N ARG A 64 6.07 -14.66 -21.39
CA ARG A 64 5.67 -14.73 -19.98
C ARG A 64 4.46 -13.84 -19.72
N THR A 65 3.51 -14.36 -18.95
CA THR A 65 2.40 -13.53 -18.47
C THR A 65 2.91 -12.63 -17.33
N PRO A 66 2.81 -11.29 -17.45
CA PRO A 66 3.26 -10.39 -16.39
C PRO A 66 2.44 -10.63 -15.12
N GLU A 67 3.11 -10.66 -13.97
CA GLU A 67 2.46 -10.78 -12.69
C GLU A 67 1.63 -9.53 -12.37
N LYS A 68 0.30 -9.70 -12.34
CA LYS A 68 -0.61 -8.66 -11.84
C LYS A 68 -0.65 -8.65 -10.31
N PRO A 69 -0.45 -7.48 -9.66
CA PRO A 69 -0.77 -7.31 -8.25
C PRO A 69 -2.23 -7.69 -7.96
N PHE A 70 -2.48 -8.25 -6.77
CA PHE A 70 -3.82 -8.46 -6.20
C PHE A 70 -4.81 -9.26 -7.08
N LYS A 71 -4.51 -10.54 -7.33
CA LYS A 71 -5.35 -11.45 -8.15
C LYS A 71 -6.67 -11.90 -7.50
N GLY A 72 -7.02 -11.34 -6.34
CA GLY A 72 -8.21 -11.71 -5.55
C GLY A 72 -8.12 -13.05 -4.82
N SER A 73 -7.18 -13.93 -5.21
CA SER A 73 -6.88 -15.17 -4.49
C SER A 73 -5.71 -14.98 -3.51
N PHE A 74 -5.87 -15.52 -2.30
CA PHE A 74 -4.91 -15.41 -1.22
C PHE A 74 -4.83 -16.75 -0.49
N SER A 75 -3.71 -17.46 -0.62
CA SER A 75 -3.45 -18.70 0.09
C SER A 75 -2.58 -18.40 1.31
N ILE A 76 -3.02 -18.84 2.48
CA ILE A 76 -2.34 -18.59 3.75
C ILE A 76 -2.15 -19.84 4.56
N ARG A 77 -1.06 -19.85 5.35
CA ARG A 77 -0.81 -20.82 6.40
C ARG A 77 -0.95 -20.09 7.73
N ILE A 78 -2.01 -20.41 8.47
CA ILE A 78 -2.32 -19.77 9.76
C ILE A 78 -1.97 -20.65 10.97
N GLY A 79 -1.45 -21.86 10.74
CA GLY A 79 -1.18 -22.84 11.80
C GLY A 79 -2.41 -23.69 12.16
N GLU A 80 -2.17 -24.85 12.76
CA GLU A 80 -3.20 -25.86 13.07
C GLU A 80 -4.25 -25.33 14.06
N ASP A 81 -3.80 -24.72 15.16
CA ASP A 81 -4.69 -24.24 16.22
C ASP A 81 -5.67 -23.16 15.72
N PHE A 82 -5.17 -22.20 14.95
CA PHE A 82 -6.02 -21.15 14.37
C PHE A 82 -6.91 -21.67 13.26
N HIS A 83 -6.44 -22.64 12.47
CA HIS A 83 -7.28 -23.30 11.48
C HIS A 83 -8.46 -24.03 12.13
N ALA A 84 -8.21 -24.81 13.19
CA ALA A 84 -9.27 -25.50 13.93
C ALA A 84 -10.29 -24.51 14.51
N GLN A 85 -9.81 -23.46 15.20
CA GLN A 85 -10.68 -22.43 15.78
C GLN A 85 -11.52 -21.70 14.70
N ALA A 86 -10.89 -21.30 13.60
CA ALA A 86 -11.59 -20.62 12.51
C ALA A 86 -12.61 -21.54 11.81
N ALA A 87 -12.28 -22.82 11.61
CA ALA A 87 -13.19 -23.78 11.00
C ALA A 87 -14.42 -24.06 11.87
N ILE A 88 -14.24 -24.23 13.18
CA ILE A 88 -15.35 -24.39 14.14
C ILE A 88 -16.23 -23.14 14.15
N ALA A 89 -15.63 -21.95 14.26
CA ALA A 89 -16.37 -20.69 14.27
C ALA A 89 -17.14 -20.44 12.96
N ALA A 90 -16.57 -20.82 11.81
CA ALA A 90 -17.25 -20.74 10.52
C ALA A 90 -18.45 -21.69 10.45
N PHE A 91 -18.28 -22.94 10.94
CA PHE A 91 -19.35 -23.94 11.01
C PHE A 91 -20.52 -23.46 11.89
N GLU A 92 -20.23 -22.96 13.11
CA GLU A 92 -21.26 -22.43 14.03
C GLU A 92 -22.02 -21.24 13.42
N LYS A 93 -21.38 -20.46 12.54
CA LYS A 93 -21.99 -19.34 11.82
C LYS A 93 -22.70 -19.75 10.53
N GLY A 94 -22.62 -21.02 10.12
CA GLY A 94 -23.20 -21.50 8.86
C GLY A 94 -22.54 -20.93 7.60
N ILE A 95 -21.25 -20.56 7.67
CA ILE A 95 -20.50 -19.99 6.54
C ILE A 95 -19.27 -20.84 6.22
N SER A 96 -18.71 -20.66 5.02
CA SER A 96 -17.45 -21.31 4.66
C SER A 96 -16.27 -20.69 5.42
N LEU A 97 -15.19 -21.47 5.60
CA LEU A 97 -13.95 -20.96 6.19
C LEU A 97 -13.39 -19.76 5.40
N ASN A 98 -13.48 -19.79 4.07
CA ASN A 98 -13.04 -18.68 3.22
C ASN A 98 -13.87 -17.41 3.48
N GLU A 99 -15.19 -17.55 3.65
CA GLU A 99 -16.04 -16.40 3.98
C GLU A 99 -15.75 -15.87 5.39
N PHE A 100 -15.48 -16.75 6.35
CA PHE A 100 -15.05 -16.35 7.70
C PHE A 100 -13.75 -15.53 7.66
N VAL A 101 -12.76 -15.97 6.89
CA VAL A 101 -11.49 -15.23 6.70
C VAL A 101 -11.74 -13.90 6.00
N LYS A 102 -12.56 -13.88 4.94
CA LYS A 102 -12.93 -12.66 4.22
C LYS A 102 -13.58 -11.62 5.15
N LEU A 103 -14.58 -12.03 5.93
CA LEU A 103 -15.24 -11.16 6.92
C LEU A 103 -14.25 -10.64 7.97
N SER A 104 -13.31 -11.48 8.41
CA SER A 104 -12.27 -11.09 9.36
C SER A 104 -11.37 -10.00 8.78
N ILE A 105 -10.95 -10.14 7.51
CA ILE A 105 -10.18 -9.12 6.79
C ILE A 105 -10.99 -7.83 6.62
N GLU A 106 -12.25 -7.92 6.19
CA GLU A 106 -13.14 -6.76 6.03
C GLU A 106 -13.29 -5.97 7.33
N ASN A 107 -13.48 -6.68 8.44
CA ASN A 107 -13.59 -6.05 9.76
C ASN A 107 -12.31 -5.32 10.16
N GLU A 108 -11.15 -5.89 9.89
CA GLU A 108 -9.87 -5.25 10.22
C GLU A 108 -9.60 -4.02 9.33
N LEU A 109 -9.88 -4.12 8.03
CA LEU A 109 -9.78 -2.99 7.11
C LEU A 109 -10.72 -1.85 7.50
N ARG A 110 -11.93 -2.17 7.98
CA ARG A 110 -12.87 -1.16 8.48
C ARG A 110 -12.32 -0.42 9.68
N LYS A 111 -11.69 -1.12 10.65
CA LYS A 111 -11.06 -0.47 11.80
C LYS A 111 -9.95 0.48 11.36
N ILE A 112 -9.05 0.02 10.47
CA ILE A 112 -7.95 0.84 9.97
C ILE A 112 -8.47 2.11 9.29
N ASN A 113 -9.50 2.00 8.45
CA ASN A 113 -10.07 3.15 7.76
C ASN A 113 -10.75 4.11 8.75
N PHE A 114 -11.45 3.60 9.75
CA PHE A 114 -12.03 4.41 10.82
C PHE A 114 -10.96 5.24 11.57
N PHE A 115 -9.81 4.65 11.90
CA PHE A 115 -8.72 5.38 12.55
C PHE A 115 -8.10 6.46 11.63
N LYS A 116 -7.92 6.18 10.34
CA LYS A 116 -7.41 7.17 9.38
C LYS A 116 -8.34 8.37 9.24
N GLU A 117 -9.65 8.14 9.22
CA GLU A 117 -10.64 9.22 9.15
C GLU A 117 -10.58 10.09 10.39
N LYS A 118 -10.43 9.49 11.58
CA LYS A 118 -10.28 10.21 12.84
C LYS A 118 -9.01 11.06 12.88
N GLU A 119 -7.85 10.50 12.49
CA GLU A 119 -6.58 11.25 12.42
C GLU A 119 -6.67 12.44 11.45
N LYS A 120 -7.40 12.29 10.33
CA LYS A 120 -7.61 13.37 9.36
C LYS A 120 -8.48 14.50 9.93
N ILE A 121 -9.48 14.16 10.74
CA ILE A 121 -10.33 15.15 11.43
C ILE A 121 -9.54 15.88 12.51
N GLU A 122 -8.77 15.17 13.33
CA GLU A 122 -7.95 15.78 14.40
C GLU A 122 -6.89 16.72 13.83
N THR A 123 -6.20 16.33 12.74
CA THR A 123 -5.24 17.21 12.05
C THR A 123 -5.89 18.45 11.41
N SER A 124 -7.10 18.32 10.86
CA SER A 124 -7.84 19.47 10.30
C SER A 124 -8.27 20.46 11.40
N ILE A 125 -8.63 19.98 12.59
CA ILE A 125 -9.00 20.83 13.74
C ILE A 125 -7.78 21.54 14.31
N GLU A 126 -6.60 20.90 14.33
CA GLU A 126 -5.35 21.55 14.76
C GLU A 126 -4.90 22.66 13.80
N ASP A 127 -5.12 22.48 12.50
CA ASP A 127 -4.78 23.51 11.50
C ASP A 127 -5.77 24.68 11.53
N GLU A 128 -7.08 24.45 11.71
CA GLU A 128 -8.08 25.52 11.89
C GLU A 128 -7.84 26.33 13.20
N ASN A 129 -7.36 25.69 14.27
CA ASN A 129 -7.06 26.40 15.52
C ASN A 129 -5.77 27.22 15.47
N LYS A 130 -4.84 26.95 14.55
CA LYS A 130 -3.63 27.79 14.37
C LYS A 130 -3.95 29.13 13.69
N ASP A 131 -4.94 29.17 12.81
CA ASP A 131 -5.36 30.39 12.12
C ASP A 131 -6.09 31.39 13.05
N VAL A 132 -6.60 30.95 14.21
CA VAL A 132 -7.23 31.83 15.21
C VAL A 132 -6.20 32.57 16.08
N PHE A 133 -4.97 32.06 16.22
CA PHE A 133 -3.93 32.66 17.07
C PHE A 133 -2.98 33.65 16.35
N PHE A 134 -3.14 33.85 15.03
CA PHE A 134 -2.37 34.86 14.29
C PHE A 134 -3.25 35.99 13.77
N ASN A 135 -3.87 36.73 14.70
CA ASN A 135 -4.44 38.05 14.39
C ASN A 135 -3.62 39.15 15.07
N PRO A 136 -2.51 39.64 14.47
CA PRO A 136 -1.90 40.88 14.91
C PRO A 136 -2.71 42.04 14.33
N LYS A 137 -3.88 42.32 14.91
CA LYS A 137 -4.49 43.64 14.75
C LYS A 137 -4.14 44.53 15.96
N SER A 138 -3.46 45.62 15.59
CA SER A 138 -3.44 46.95 16.19
C SER A 138 -2.50 47.20 17.39
N ASN A 139 -1.47 48.02 17.15
CA ASN A 139 -1.27 49.37 17.71
C ASN A 139 0.23 49.69 17.77
N PHE A 140 0.73 50.49 16.82
CA PHE A 140 1.19 51.88 17.00
C PHE A 140 1.72 52.42 15.65
#